data_AF-A0AAW6G8S4-F1
#
_entry.id   AF-A0AAW6G8S4-F1
#
_cell.length_a   1.000
_cell.length_b   1.000
_cell.length_c   1.000
_cell.angle_alpha   90.00
_cell.angle_beta   90.00
_cell.angle_gamma   90.00
#
_symmetry.space_group_name_H-M   'P 1'
#
loop_
_entity.id
_entity.type
_entity.pdbx_description
1 polymer ?
#
loop_
_entity_poly.entity_id
_entity_poly.type
_entity_poly.pdbx_seq_one_letter_code
_entity_poly.pdbx_strand_id
1 'polypeptide(L)'
;MKRSIITTDGNGNITLPTDISATAMSEWELCDLFGVTAPTFRAGLKALCKSGVLREYGIRRSIRVSDNCCMEVYNLEAIVTLAFHIGTFGAERVRNAVLE
;
A
#
# COMPACT_ATOMS: atom_id res chain seq x y z
N MET A 1 -5.25 -7.53 -16.21
CA MET A 1 -5.05 -6.07 -16.10
C MET A 1 -3.67 -5.81 -15.54
N LYS A 2 -2.88 -4.92 -16.13
CA LYS A 2 -1.54 -4.60 -15.62
C LYS A 2 -1.71 -3.67 -14.42
N ARG A 3 -1.19 -4.06 -13.25
CA ARG A 3 -1.17 -3.21 -12.06
C ARG A 3 0.19 -2.54 -11.93
N SER A 4 0.22 -1.39 -11.27
CA SER A 4 1.45 -0.70 -10.92
C SER A 4 1.71 -0.83 -9.42
N ILE A 5 2.98 -0.93 -9.04
CA ILE A 5 3.41 -1.00 -7.65
C ILE A 5 4.41 0.12 -7.38
N ILE A 6 4.46 0.58 -6.13
CA ILE A 6 5.53 1.45 -5.66
C ILE A 6 6.75 0.57 -5.42
N THR A 7 7.90 0.95 -5.97
CA THR A 7 9.14 0.20 -5.81
C THR A 7 10.16 1.02 -5.04
N THR A 8 10.97 0.32 -4.24
CA THR A 8 12.11 0.91 -3.55
C THR A 8 13.39 0.40 -4.21
N ASP A 9 14.37 1.26 -4.47
CA ASP A 9 15.69 0.81 -4.87
C ASP A 9 16.48 0.23 -3.68
N GLY A 10 17.63 -0.41 -3.94
CA GLY A 10 18.49 -0.94 -2.88
C GLY A 10 19.05 0.12 -1.91
N ASN A 11 18.87 1.41 -2.22
CA ASN A 11 19.30 2.54 -1.40
C ASN A 11 18.13 3.16 -0.60
N GLY A 12 16.91 2.64 -0.73
CA GLY A 12 15.73 3.15 -0.02
C GLY A 12 15.00 4.28 -0.76
N ASN A 13 15.33 4.58 -2.01
CA ASN A 13 14.64 5.60 -2.81
C ASN A 13 13.34 5.02 -3.38
N ILE A 14 12.26 5.77 -3.26
CA ILE A 14 10.92 5.38 -3.71
C ILE A 14 10.71 5.85 -5.14
N THR A 15 10.25 4.94 -5.99
CA THR A 15 9.75 5.26 -7.33
C THR A 15 8.24 5.12 -7.33
N LEU A 16 7.53 6.23 -7.53
CA LEU A 16 6.09 6.23 -7.70
C LEU A 16 5.71 5.81 -9.13
N PRO A 17 4.67 4.97 -9.29
CA PRO A 17 4.20 4.59 -10.62
C PRO A 17 3.53 5.77 -11.33
N THR A 18 3.75 5.86 -12.65
CA THR A 18 3.17 6.91 -13.50
C THR A 18 1.64 6.83 -13.57
N ASP A 19 1.09 5.61 -13.57
CA ASP A 19 -0.35 5.39 -13.51
C ASP A 19 -0.81 5.18 -12.06
N ILE A 20 -1.13 6.31 -11.42
CA ILE A 20 -1.67 6.37 -10.06
C ILE A 20 -2.96 5.56 -9.93
N SER A 21 -3.83 5.61 -10.95
CA SER A 21 -5.15 4.95 -10.90
C SER A 21 -5.05 3.42 -10.94
N ALA A 22 -4.01 2.90 -11.59
CA ALA A 22 -3.68 1.48 -11.65
C ALA A 22 -2.80 0.99 -10.49
N THR A 23 -2.46 1.86 -9.53
CA THR A 23 -1.66 1.46 -8.38
C THR A 23 -2.44 0.53 -7.47
N ALA A 24 -1.93 -0.70 -7.31
CA ALA A 24 -2.58 -1.72 -6.52
C ALA A 24 -1.56 -2.71 -5.94
N MET A 25 -1.33 -2.65 -4.63
CA MET A 25 -0.31 -3.45 -3.94
C MET A 25 -0.95 -4.44 -2.98
N SER A 26 -0.42 -5.66 -2.91
CA SER A 26 -0.86 -6.69 -1.98
C SER A 26 -0.38 -6.40 -0.55
N GLU A 27 -0.95 -7.09 0.44
CA GLU A 27 -0.48 -7.00 1.83
C GLU A 27 1.02 -7.30 1.93
N TRP A 28 1.50 -8.31 1.19
CA TRP A 28 2.91 -8.71 1.21
C TRP A 28 3.83 -7.59 0.69
N GLU A 29 3.48 -7.00 -0.46
CA GLU A 29 4.26 -5.90 -1.03
C GLU A 29 4.26 -4.67 -0.13
N LEU A 30 3.17 -4.41 0.60
CA LEU A 30 3.11 -3.28 1.54
C LEU A 30 3.88 -3.54 2.82
N CYS A 31 3.90 -4.79 3.30
CA CYS A 31 4.76 -5.18 4.42
C CYS A 31 6.23 -4.97 4.07
N ASP A 32 6.65 -5.37 2.87
CA ASP A 32 8.00 -5.15 2.36
C ASP A 32 8.32 -3.66 2.20
N LEU A 33 7.45 -2.91 1.53
CA LEU A 33 7.59 -1.46 1.30
C LEU A 33 7.75 -0.67 2.61
N PHE A 34 6.92 -0.98 3.61
CA PHE A 34 6.95 -0.26 4.89
C PHE A 34 7.94 -0.86 5.89
N GLY A 35 8.53 -2.02 5.62
CA GLY A 35 9.36 -2.74 6.59
C GLY A 35 8.57 -3.12 7.85
N VAL A 36 7.33 -3.60 7.68
CA VAL A 36 6.45 -4.03 8.78
C VAL A 36 6.01 -5.47 8.61
N THR A 37 5.51 -6.07 9.68
CA THR A 37 4.91 -7.41 9.63
C THR A 37 3.44 -7.34 9.23
N ALA A 38 2.90 -8.43 8.66
CA ALA A 38 1.49 -8.54 8.33
C ALA A 38 0.54 -8.25 9.52
N PRO A 39 0.82 -8.72 10.77
CA PRO A 39 0.04 -8.30 11.94
C PRO A 39 0.02 -6.79 12.17
N THR A 40 1.17 -6.11 12.06
CA THR A 40 1.27 -4.65 12.21
C THR A 40 0.47 -3.93 11.14
N PHE A 41 0.60 -4.36 9.88
CA PHE A 41 -0.17 -3.83 8.76
C PHE A 41 -1.68 -3.95 9.01
N ARG A 42 -2.16 -5.15 9.36
CA ARG A 42 -3.59 -5.40 9.62
C ARG A 42 -4.12 -4.59 10.81
N ALA A 43 -3.31 -4.42 11.84
CA ALA A 43 -3.65 -3.57 12.99
C ALA A 43 -3.79 -2.09 12.59
N GLY A 44 -2.84 -1.56 11.81
CA GLY A 44 -2.89 -0.19 11.30
C GLY A 44 -4.09 0.05 10.40
N LEU A 45 -4.36 -0.88 9.47
CA LEU A 45 -5.53 -0.81 8.61
C LEU A 45 -6.84 -0.79 9.43
N LYS A 46 -6.95 -1.69 10.42
CA LYS A 46 -8.12 -1.75 11.31
C LYS A 46 -8.30 -0.46 12.12
N ALA A 47 -7.20 0.14 12.59
CA ALA A 47 -7.24 1.41 13.32
C ALA A 47 -7.76 2.55 12.41
N LEU A 48 -7.29 2.61 11.17
CA LEU A 48 -7.70 3.62 10.18
C LEU A 48 -9.15 3.44 9.71
N CYS A 49 -9.63 2.19 9.61
CA CYS A 49 -11.05 1.93 9.34
C CYS A 49 -11.93 2.38 10.52
N LYS A 50 -11.50 2.10 11.76
CA LYS A 50 -12.23 2.52 12.97
C LYS A 50 -12.29 4.03 13.15
N SER A 51 -11.25 4.75 12.74
CA SER A 51 -11.24 6.23 12.79
C SER A 51 -12.08 6.86 11.67
N GLY A 52 -12.58 6.08 10.71
CA GLY A 52 -13.34 6.57 9.56
C GLY A 52 -12.48 7.23 8.49
N VAL A 53 -11.14 7.23 8.64
CA VAL A 53 -10.20 7.77 7.64
C VAL A 53 -10.21 6.88 6.39
N LEU A 54 -10.23 5.56 6.58
CA LEU A 54 -10.40 4.60 5.49
C LEU A 54 -11.78 3.97 5.52
N ARG A 55 -12.44 3.88 4.37
CA ARG A 55 -13.69 3.13 4.22
C ARG A 55 -13.38 1.68 3.86
N GLU A 56 -13.81 0.73 4.69
CA GLU A 56 -13.51 -0.71 4.53
C GLU A 56 -13.76 -1.26 3.12
N TYR A 57 -14.82 -0.79 2.45
CA TYR A 57 -15.21 -1.25 1.12
C TYR A 57 -14.49 -0.57 -0.05
N GLY A 58 -13.83 0.57 0.16
CA GLY A 58 -13.17 1.33 -0.90
C GLY A 58 -11.69 1.00 -1.09
N ILE A 59 -11.06 0.44 -0.04
CA ILE A 59 -9.61 0.28 0.05
C ILE A 59 -9.09 -1.05 -0.50
N ARG A 60 -9.92 -2.10 -0.48
CA ARG A 60 -9.56 -3.45 -0.94
C ARG A 60 -10.23 -3.72 -2.27
N ARG A 61 -9.45 -4.23 -3.22
CA ARG A 61 -9.93 -4.69 -4.52
C ARG A 61 -9.39 -6.09 -4.75
N SER A 62 -10.24 -6.97 -5.27
CA SER A 62 -9.81 -8.27 -5.77
C SER A 62 -9.41 -8.13 -7.24
N ILE A 63 -8.19 -8.51 -7.58
CA ILE A 63 -7.72 -8.55 -8.98
C ILE A 63 -7.46 -9.98 -9.41
N ARG A 64 -7.82 -10.30 -10.65
CA ARG A 64 -7.54 -11.62 -11.23
C ARG A 64 -6.09 -11.69 -11.69
N VAL A 65 -5.33 -12.62 -11.09
CA VAL A 65 -3.91 -12.87 -11.39
C VAL A 65 -3.76 -13.97 -12.44
N SER A 66 -4.59 -15.02 -12.36
CA SER A 66 -4.68 -16.08 -13.35
C SER A 66 -6.12 -16.60 -13.46
N ASP A 67 -6.38 -17.55 -14.36
CA ASP A 67 -7.75 -18.00 -14.62
C ASP A 67 -8.50 -18.49 -13.37
N ASN A 68 -7.79 -19.04 -12.40
CA ASN A 68 -8.37 -19.52 -11.14
C ASN A 68 -7.79 -18.85 -9.89
N CYS A 69 -7.04 -17.74 -10.03
CA CYS A 69 -6.42 -17.05 -8.90
C CYS A 69 -6.77 -15.57 -8.88
N CYS A 70 -7.31 -15.13 -7.74
CA CYS A 70 -7.51 -13.72 -7.41
C CYS A 70 -6.60 -13.33 -6.26
N MET A 71 -6.21 -12.06 -6.23
CA MET A 71 -5.38 -11.49 -5.18
C MET A 71 -6.01 -10.20 -4.66
N GLU A 72 -6.03 -10.07 -3.35
CA GLU A 72 -6.43 -8.84 -2.68
C GLU A 72 -5.32 -7.79 -2.75
N VAL A 73 -5.68 -6.61 -3.24
CA VAL A 73 -4.78 -5.47 -3.38
C VAL A 73 -5.40 -4.21 -2.80
N TYR A 74 -4.53 -3.31 -2.37
CA TYR A 74 -4.85 -2.03 -1.75
C TYR A 74 -4.55 -0.89 -2.73
N ASN A 75 -5.47 0.08 -2.81
CA ASN A 75 -5.34 1.25 -3.68
C ASN A 75 -4.35 2.28 -3.13
N LEU A 76 -3.99 3.29 -3.94
CA LEU A 76 -3.04 4.32 -3.49
C LEU A 76 -3.49 5.06 -2.22
N GLU A 77 -4.79 5.35 -2.08
CA GLU A 77 -5.35 6.00 -0.89
C GLU A 77 -5.01 5.23 0.40
N ALA A 78 -5.20 3.90 0.40
CA ALA A 78 -4.84 3.05 1.53
C ALA A 78 -3.34 3.06 1.80
N ILE A 79 -2.52 3.01 0.75
CA ILE A 79 -1.05 3.01 0.85
C ILE A 79 -0.56 4.31 1.47
N VAL A 80 -1.00 5.46 0.96
CA VAL A 80 -0.61 6.78 1.47
C VAL A 80 -1.07 6.94 2.92
N THR A 81 -2.33 6.60 3.21
CA THR A 81 -2.86 6.73 4.58
C THR A 81 -2.09 5.87 5.57
N LEU A 82 -1.72 4.65 5.19
CA LEU A 82 -0.88 3.78 6.01
C LEU A 82 0.53 4.35 6.19
N ALA A 83 1.11 4.95 5.15
CA ALA A 83 2.41 5.61 5.25
C ALA A 83 2.38 6.76 6.28
N PHE A 84 1.27 7.49 6.43
CA PHE A 84 1.11 8.49 7.49
C PHE A 84 0.80 7.92 8.87
N HIS A 85 0.27 6.70 8.94
CA HIS A 85 -0.02 6.01 10.19
C HIS A 85 1.21 5.29 10.78
N ILE A 86 2.09 4.78 9.91
CA ILE A 86 3.22 3.92 10.30
C ILE A 86 4.51 4.75 10.46
N GLY A 87 5.18 4.59 11.60
CA GLY A 87 6.41 5.31 11.95
C GLY A 87 7.72 4.65 11.52
N THR A 88 7.76 3.92 10.40
CA THR A 88 8.97 3.23 9.91
C THR A 88 9.72 4.04 8.87
N PHE A 89 10.99 3.68 8.62
CA PHE A 89 11.81 4.28 7.56
C PHE A 89 11.15 4.13 6.18
N GLY A 90 10.67 2.94 5.83
CA GLY A 90 9.98 2.72 4.54
C GLY A 90 8.74 3.59 4.38
N ALA A 91 7.93 3.72 5.44
CA ALA A 91 6.77 4.62 5.43
C ALA A 91 7.17 6.10 5.29
N GLU A 92 8.27 6.52 5.93
CA GLU A 92 8.80 7.88 5.79
C GLU A 92 9.23 8.19 4.35
N ARG A 93 9.92 7.26 3.69
CA ARG A 93 10.31 7.44 2.28
C ARG A 93 9.08 7.59 1.39
N VAL A 94 8.03 6.81 1.62
CA VAL A 94 6.76 6.93 0.88
C VAL A 94 6.10 8.29 1.15
N ARG A 95 6.08 8.77 2.40
CA ARG A 95 5.54 10.11 2.72
C ARG A 95 6.28 11.20 1.97
N ASN A 96 7.62 11.15 1.95
CA ASN A 96 8.43 12.16 1.27
C ASN A 96 8.16 12.15 -0.24
N ALA A 97 8.11 10.98 -0.87
CA ALA A 97 7.84 10.85 -2.30
C ALA A 97 6.45 11.36 -2.72
N VAL A 98 5.47 11.38 -1.80
CA VAL A 98 4.11 11.88 -2.06
C VAL A 98 4.00 13.40 -1.86
N LEU A 99 4.91 14.00 -1.09
CA LEU A 99 4.90 15.43 -0.75
C LEU A 99 5.83 16.29 -1.62
N GLU A 100 6.77 15.67 -2.32
CA GLU A 100 7.60 16.30 -3.36
C GLU A 100 6.82 16.58 -4.65
#